data_AF-A0A7L3L444-F1
#
_entry.id   AF-A0A7L3L444-F1
#
_cell.length_a   1.000
_cell.length_b   1.000
_cell.length_c   1.000
_cell.angle_alpha   90.00
_cell.angle_beta   90.00
_cell.angle_gamma   90.00
#
_symmetry.space_group_name_H-M   'P 1'
#
loop_
_entity.id
_entity.type
_entity.pdbx_description
1 polymer ?
#
loop_
_entity_poly.entity_id
_entity_poly.type
_entity_poly.pdbx_seq_one_letter_code
_entity_poly.pdbx_strand_id
1 'polypeptide(L)' 'MKSVAALLLVGMLILWAELPAGSAWSCPPVRFVCALHNPPNKCYSDRNCPRYQKCCRTFCGRKCISRPPAIPVSYG' A
#
# COMPACT_ATOMS: atom_id res chain seq x y z
N MET A 1 -12.97 42.46 8.31
CA MET A 1 -11.72 41.82 8.82
C MET A 1 -11.91 40.42 9.42
N LYS A 2 -13.04 40.08 10.05
CA LYS A 2 -13.26 38.73 10.65
C LYS A 2 -13.48 37.62 9.61
N SER A 3 -14.17 37.94 8.51
CA SER A 3 -14.48 36.98 7.44
C SER A 3 -13.25 36.54 6.65
N VAL A 4 -12.23 37.41 6.54
CA VAL A 4 -10.96 37.08 5.86
C VAL A 4 -10.18 36.02 6.64
N ALA A 5 -10.13 36.14 7.97
CA ALA A 5 -9.51 35.14 8.83
C ALA A 5 -10.24 33.79 8.74
N ALA A 6 -11.58 33.80 8.70
CA ALA A 6 -12.37 32.57 8.55
C ALA A 6 -12.10 31.88 7.19
N LEU A 7 -12.04 32.64 6.10
CA LEU A 7 -11.77 32.10 4.76
C LEU A 7 -10.35 31.50 4.65
N LEU A 8 -9.35 32.11 5.30
CA LEU A 8 -7.98 31.59 5.33
C LEU A 8 -7.86 30.27 6.10
N LEU A 9 -8.58 30.14 7.23
CA LEU A 9 -8.58 28.91 8.03
C LEU A 9 -9.28 27.75 7.30
N VAL A 10 -10.40 28.03 6.61
CA VAL A 10 -11.10 27.03 5.79
C VAL A 10 -10.22 26.59 4.62
N GLY A 11 -9.54 27.51 3.94
CA GLY A 11 -8.60 27.19 2.87
C GLY A 11 -7.44 26.28 3.33
N MET A 12 -6.83 26.56 4.48
CA MET A 12 -5.75 25.74 5.03
C MET A 12 -6.18 24.31 5.41
N LEU A 13 -7.43 24.12 5.87
CA LEU A 13 -7.97 22.78 6.15
C LEU A 13 -8.17 21.95 4.87
N ILE A 14 -8.61 22.58 3.78
CA ILE A 14 -8.84 21.91 2.50
C ILE A 14 -7.50 21.44 1.90
N LEU A 15 -6.45 22.27 1.97
CA LEU A 15 -5.10 21.91 1.50
C LEU A 15 -4.50 20.67 2.19
N TRP A 16 -4.92 20.33 3.42
CA TRP A 16 -4.43 19.14 4.13
C TRP A 16 -5.24 17.86 3.82
N ALA A 17 -6.50 18.00 3.40
CA ALA A 17 -7.34 16.85 3.05
C ALA A 17 -6.98 16.24 1.68
N GLU A 18 -6.30 17.01 0.83
CA GLU A 18 -5.88 16.64 -0.52
C GLU A 18 -4.40 16.26 -0.62
N LEU A 19 -3.74 15.87 0.48
CA LEU A 19 -2.52 15.08 0.31
C LEU A 19 -2.96 13.77 -0.36
N PRO A 20 -2.62 13.54 -1.64
CA PRO A 20 -2.87 12.24 -2.22
C PRO A 20 -2.12 11.28 -1.33
N ALA A 21 -2.66 10.10 -1.08
CA ALA A 21 -1.87 8.96 -0.62
C ALA A 21 -0.88 8.55 -1.74
N GLY A 22 -0.12 9.52 -2.26
CA GLY A 22 0.95 9.35 -3.20
C GLY A 22 1.98 8.49 -2.52
N SER A 23 2.13 7.28 -3.05
CA SER A 23 3.12 6.24 -2.75
C SER A 23 2.75 5.12 -1.76
N ALA A 24 1.61 5.16 -1.05
CA ALA A 24 1.20 4.03 -0.20
C ALA A 24 0.41 2.97 -0.98
N TRP A 25 1.09 2.20 -1.84
CA TRP A 25 0.45 1.04 -2.48
C TRP A 25 0.21 -0.08 -1.45
N SER A 26 -0.83 -0.87 -1.66
CA SER A 26 -1.21 -1.98 -0.75
C SER A 26 -0.93 -3.34 -1.38
N CYS A 27 -0.74 -4.35 -0.55
CA CYS A 27 -0.60 -5.72 -1.02
C CYS A 27 -1.84 -6.15 -1.82
N PRO A 28 -1.67 -6.91 -2.92
CA PRO A 28 -2.79 -7.43 -3.68
C PRO A 28 -3.59 -8.46 -2.85
N PRO A 29 -4.90 -8.58 -3.08
CA PRO A 29 -5.70 -9.60 -2.42
C PRO A 29 -5.25 -11.00 -2.86
N VAL A 30 -5.11 -11.92 -1.90
CA VAL A 30 -4.77 -13.32 -2.15
C VAL A 30 -6.04 -14.15 -2.01
N ARG A 31 -6.54 -14.68 -3.13
CA ARG A 31 -7.79 -15.48 -3.15
C ARG A 31 -7.57 -16.97 -2.88
N PHE A 32 -6.39 -17.47 -3.21
CA PHE A 32 -6.03 -18.89 -3.06
C PHE A 32 -4.74 -19.01 -2.26
N VAL A 33 -4.69 -20.00 -1.37
CA VAL A 33 -3.52 -20.30 -0.56
C VAL A 33 -3.17 -21.79 -0.66
N CYS A 34 -1.88 -22.10 -0.55
CA CYS A 34 -1.39 -23.47 -0.52
C CYS A 34 -1.93 -24.22 0.71
N ALA A 35 -2.14 -25.53 0.58
CA ALA A 35 -2.59 -26.41 1.66
C ALA A 35 -1.44 -26.81 2.60
N LEU A 36 -0.65 -25.82 3.05
CA LEU A 36 0.44 -26.03 3.99
C LEU A 36 0.07 -25.38 5.33
N HIS A 37 0.10 -26.16 6.42
CA HIS A 37 -0.30 -25.68 7.75
C HIS A 37 0.56 -24.51 8.24
N ASN A 38 1.87 -24.55 7.97
CA ASN A 38 2.81 -23.49 8.33
C ASN A 38 3.70 -23.14 7.12
N PRO A 39 3.25 -22.28 6.20
CA PRO A 39 4.01 -21.95 5.02
C PRO A 39 5.22 -21.07 5.36
N PRO A 40 6.37 -21.28 4.69
CA PRO A 40 7.60 -20.54 4.99
C PRO A 40 7.43 -19.05 4.64
N ASN A 41 7.78 -18.18 5.60
CA ASN A 41 7.78 -16.74 5.41
C ASN A 41 9.20 -16.25 5.10
N LYS A 42 9.35 -15.52 3.99
CA LYS A 42 10.64 -14.87 3.63
C LYS A 42 10.79 -13.49 4.26
N CYS A 43 9.72 -12.94 4.82
CA CYS A 43 9.69 -11.65 5.49
C CYS A 43 8.55 -11.64 6.53
N TYR A 44 8.63 -10.74 7.51
CA TYR A 44 7.58 -10.53 8.51
C TYR A 44 7.03 -9.11 8.51
N SER A 45 7.84 -8.14 8.05
CA SER A 45 7.50 -6.73 7.93
C SER A 45 8.13 -6.11 6.68
N ASP A 46 7.63 -4.96 6.25
CA ASP A 46 8.19 -4.20 5.13
C ASP A 46 9.68 -3.84 5.34
N ARG A 47 10.13 -3.74 6.60
CA ARG A 47 11.53 -3.46 6.96
C ARG A 47 12.48 -4.59 6.59
N ASN A 48 11.97 -5.82 6.46
CA ASN A 48 12.77 -6.96 6.00
C ASN A 48 12.98 -6.96 4.50
N CYS A 49 12.28 -6.08 3.77
CA CYS A 49 12.32 -6.04 2.32
C CYS A 49 13.30 -5.00 1.79
N PRO A 50 13.88 -5.25 0.61
CA PRO A 50 14.63 -4.24 -0.14
C PRO A 50 13.78 -3.00 -0.43
N ARG A 51 14.44 -1.90 -0.81
CA ARG A 51 13.81 -0.61 -1.07
C ARG A 51 12.58 -0.74 -2.00
N TYR A 52 11.52 0.00 -1.67
CA TYR A 52 10.26 0.09 -2.42
C TYR A 52 9.42 -1.21 -2.51
N GLN A 53 9.81 -2.27 -1.80
CA GLN A 53 9.03 -3.50 -1.68
C GLN A 53 8.26 -3.55 -0.37
N LYS A 54 7.18 -4.32 -0.36
CA LYS A 54 6.39 -4.62 0.84
C LYS A 54 6.35 -6.11 1.11
N CYS A 55 6.28 -6.47 2.39
CA CYS A 55 6.11 -7.84 2.82
C CYS A 55 4.63 -8.24 2.73
N CYS A 56 4.29 -8.95 1.66
CA CYS A 56 2.91 -9.31 1.36
C CYS A 56 2.66 -10.80 1.53
N ARG A 57 1.42 -11.15 1.89
CA ARG A 57 0.92 -12.52 1.75
C ARG A 57 0.90 -12.89 0.27
N THR A 58 1.27 -14.12 -0.02
CA THR A 58 1.21 -14.71 -1.37
C THR A 58 0.45 -16.03 -1.32
N PHE A 59 0.36 -16.74 -2.44
CA PHE A 59 -0.22 -18.08 -2.48
C PHE A 59 0.36 -19.01 -1.40
N CYS A 60 1.66 -18.93 -1.11
CA CYS A 60 2.28 -19.74 -0.06
C CYS A 60 3.26 -18.90 0.76
N GLY A 61 2.84 -18.51 1.97
CA GLY A 61 3.62 -17.71 2.90
C GLY A 61 3.71 -16.23 2.50
N ARG A 62 4.70 -15.53 3.08
CA ARG A 62 4.98 -14.10 2.85
C ARG A 62 6.24 -13.89 2.03
N LYS A 63 6.20 -12.92 1.11
CA LYS A 63 7.32 -12.54 0.25
C LYS A 63 7.37 -11.02 0.08
N CYS A 64 8.57 -10.50 -0.14
CA CYS A 64 8.76 -9.13 -0.59
C CYS A 64 8.34 -9.02 -2.06
N ILE A 65 7.40 -8.12 -2.35
CA ILE A 65 6.95 -7.85 -3.71
C ILE A 65 7.01 -6.35 -3.99
N SER A 66 7.24 -6.00 -5.25
CA SER A 66 7.13 -4.62 -5.72
C SER A 66 5.68 -4.26 -5.98
N ARG A 67 5.39 -2.95 -6.09
CA ARG A 67 4.08 -2.46 -6.53
C ARG A 67 3.69 -3.15 -7.84
N PRO A 68 2.57 -3.89 -7.89
CA PRO A 68 2.11 -4.47 -9.14
C PRO A 68 1.81 -3.36 -10.16
N PRO A 69 2.04 -3.61 -11.46
CA PRO A 69 1.70 -2.65 -12.50
C PRO A 69 0.21 -2.29 -12.41
N ALA A 70 -0.12 -1.03 -12.73
CA ALA A 70 -1.51 -0.54 -12.69
C ALA A 70 -2.41 -1.24 -13.73
N ILE A 71 -1.80 -1.85 -14.74
CA ILE A 71 -2.44 -2.65 -15.78
C ILE A 71 -2.40 -4.13 -15.38
N PRO A 72 -3.53 -4.86 -15.43
CA PRO A 72 -3.54 -6.29 -15.18
C PRO A 72 -2.70 -6.99 -16.26
N VAL A 73 -1.59 -7.60 -15.85
CA VAL A 73 -0.78 -8.44 -16.73
C VAL A 73 -1.55 -9.74 -16.91
N SER A 74 -2.22 -9.89 -18.06
CA SER A 74 -2.74 -11.19 -18.49
C SER A 74 -1.55 -12.05 -18.89
N TYR A 75 -1.11 -12.94 -18.02
CA TYR A 75 -0.24 -14.04 -18.42
C TYR A 75 -1.12 -15.02 -19.21
N GLY A 76 -1.15 -14.83 -20.53
CA GLY A 76 -1.74 -15.79 -21.47
C GLY A 76 -0.85 -17.03 -21.63
#